data_AF-A0A7C9W0L3-F1
#
_entry.id   AF-A0A7C9W0L3-F1
#
_cell.length_a   1.000
_cell.length_b   1.000
_cell.length_c   1.000
_cell.angle_alpha   90.00
_cell.angle_beta   90.00
_cell.angle_gamma   90.00
#
_symmetry.space_group_name_H-M   'P 1'
#
loop_
_entity.id
_entity.type
_entity.pdbx_description
1 polymer ?
#
loop_
_entity_poly.entity_id
_entity_poly.type
_entity_poly.pdbx_seq_one_letter_code
_entity_poly.pdbx_strand_id
1 'polypeptide(L)'
;MTGKPRTPGGGGNPPGTPKKKPSQQHGNINAGAGLTSATKAAAASASAGTPGGGSGSTGTPANKPGNQNTPPTKKPLPTKPTAPPKADDIHHSATSKEHIIHGDGGKQGGHLAGTGFSNKTEFPKSWDEAKILDAAHKVTQSGQPVAGPMPTKDANGDPAWAYNYEGTVDGVLVRTTVLSNGEIRTSFPPDATNPGVILNPPAPTPAPQGIPQGNPPRYSNPAAGGDGSWTWEGPKGDRVIRIVQDDQGNVTKTDLGPYKKK
;
A
#
# COMPACT_ATOMS: atom_id res chain seq x y z
N MET A 1 20.18 61.99 -56.00
CA MET A 1 19.62 60.94 -55.14
C MET A 1 19.76 59.61 -55.87
N THR A 2 20.98 59.06 -55.96
CA THR A 2 21.50 57.95 -55.13
C THR A 2 20.57 56.72 -55.21
N GLY A 3 20.81 55.65 -55.96
CA GLY A 3 22.06 55.02 -56.41
C GLY A 3 22.02 53.58 -55.91
N LYS A 4 21.65 52.61 -56.78
CA LYS A 4 21.72 51.17 -56.48
C LYS A 4 23.19 50.73 -56.36
N PRO A 5 23.52 49.86 -55.39
CA PRO A 5 24.72 49.03 -55.48
C PRO A 5 24.42 47.52 -55.54
N ARG A 6 25.34 46.83 -56.23
CA ARG A 6 25.47 45.38 -56.44
C ARG A 6 26.12 44.66 -55.24
N THR A 7 25.87 43.35 -55.16
CA THR A 7 26.47 42.30 -54.31
C THR A 7 27.99 42.14 -54.52
N PRO A 8 28.81 41.70 -53.53
CA PRO A 8 29.21 40.26 -53.47
C PRO A 8 29.67 39.67 -52.09
N GLY A 9 29.55 38.34 -51.98
CA GLY A 9 30.36 37.31 -51.30
C GLY A 9 31.24 37.53 -50.05
N GLY A 10 31.20 36.56 -49.12
CA GLY A 10 32.42 36.01 -48.49
C GLY A 10 32.39 35.71 -46.98
N GLY A 11 32.46 34.42 -46.62
CA GLY A 11 33.37 33.92 -45.56
C GLY A 11 32.83 33.68 -44.15
N GLY A 12 32.67 32.40 -43.76
CA GLY A 12 32.66 31.95 -42.36
C GLY A 12 32.07 30.55 -42.12
N ASN A 13 32.92 29.52 -41.94
CA ASN A 13 32.63 28.28 -41.20
C ASN A 13 33.33 28.37 -39.82
N PRO A 14 33.06 27.57 -38.74
CA PRO A 14 32.53 26.18 -38.67
C PRO A 14 31.57 25.95 -37.43
N PRO A 15 31.59 24.82 -36.69
CA PRO A 15 30.95 23.50 -36.91
C PRO A 15 29.85 23.18 -35.86
N GLY A 16 29.05 22.13 -36.10
CA GLY A 16 28.33 21.46 -35.00
C GLY A 16 26.98 20.85 -35.37
N THR A 17 27.01 19.63 -35.89
CA THR A 17 25.84 18.74 -35.95
C THR A 17 25.21 18.53 -34.57
N PRO A 18 23.92 18.82 -34.34
CA PRO A 18 23.21 18.29 -33.19
C PRO A 18 22.93 16.81 -33.44
N LYS A 19 23.52 15.95 -32.60
CA LYS A 19 23.16 14.52 -32.51
C LYS A 19 21.65 14.40 -32.31
N LYS A 20 20.96 13.79 -33.28
CA LYS A 20 19.60 13.27 -33.10
C LYS A 20 19.61 12.32 -31.90
N LYS A 21 18.89 12.67 -30.83
CA LYS A 21 18.54 11.71 -29.78
C LYS A 21 17.57 10.68 -30.38
N PRO A 22 17.76 9.37 -30.14
CA PRO A 22 16.84 8.36 -30.63
C PRO A 22 15.48 8.50 -29.95
N SER A 23 14.41 8.38 -30.75
CA SER A 23 13.04 8.28 -30.26
C SER A 23 12.89 6.99 -29.47
N GLN A 24 12.67 7.09 -28.15
CA GLN A 24 12.18 5.96 -27.37
C GLN A 24 10.69 5.79 -27.66
N GLN A 25 10.39 4.91 -28.61
CA GLN A 25 9.08 4.27 -28.68
C GLN A 25 8.91 3.45 -27.40
N HIS A 26 8.05 3.92 -26.50
CA HIS A 26 7.50 3.07 -25.45
C HIS A 26 6.33 2.29 -26.07
N GLY A 27 6.48 0.97 -26.11
CA GLY A 27 5.44 0.07 -26.57
C GLY A 27 4.16 0.26 -25.76
N ASN A 28 3.03 0.18 -26.45
CA ASN A 28 1.69 0.26 -25.87
C ASN A 28 1.52 -0.82 -24.79
N ILE A 29 1.40 -0.42 -23.52
CA ILE A 29 0.96 -1.32 -22.47
C ILE A 29 -0.57 -1.27 -22.45
N ASN A 30 -1.17 -2.39 -22.84
CA ASN A 30 -2.60 -2.62 -22.86
C ASN A 30 -3.16 -2.52 -21.42
N ALA A 31 -3.99 -1.49 -21.16
CA ALA A 31 -4.55 -1.17 -19.85
C ALA A 31 -5.53 -2.23 -19.30
N GLY A 32 -5.87 -3.27 -20.07
CA GLY A 32 -6.77 -4.35 -19.66
C GLY A 32 -6.17 -5.40 -18.69
N ALA A 33 -4.85 -5.41 -18.46
CA ALA A 33 -4.19 -6.44 -17.63
C ALA A 33 -4.10 -6.09 -16.12
N GLY A 34 -4.43 -4.84 -15.75
CA GLY A 34 -4.23 -4.30 -14.39
C GLY A 34 -5.11 -4.89 -13.29
N LEU A 35 -6.18 -5.62 -13.64
CA LEU A 35 -7.09 -6.24 -12.67
C LEU A 35 -6.64 -7.62 -12.19
N THR A 36 -5.55 -8.19 -12.72
CA THR A 36 -5.11 -9.57 -12.39
C THR A 36 -3.94 -9.65 -11.41
N SER A 37 -3.31 -8.54 -11.03
CA SER A 37 -2.11 -8.53 -10.18
C SER A 37 -2.40 -8.67 -8.68
N ALA A 38 -3.56 -8.19 -8.21
CA ALA A 38 -3.96 -8.34 -6.82
C ALA A 38 -4.25 -9.81 -6.46
N THR A 39 -4.83 -10.58 -7.39
CA THR A 39 -5.09 -12.02 -7.20
C THR A 39 -3.85 -12.88 -7.46
N LYS A 40 -2.93 -12.47 -8.36
CA LYS A 40 -1.68 -13.21 -8.64
C LYS A 40 -0.62 -13.11 -7.54
N ALA A 41 -0.59 -12.02 -6.77
CA ALA A 41 0.33 -11.91 -5.63
C ALA A 41 0.02 -12.94 -4.52
N ALA A 42 -1.24 -13.35 -4.40
CA ALA A 42 -1.66 -14.44 -3.50
C ALA A 42 -1.32 -15.83 -4.06
N ALA A 43 -1.39 -16.03 -5.38
CA ALA A 43 -1.09 -17.33 -6.01
C ALA A 43 0.42 -17.62 -6.14
N ALA A 44 1.27 -16.60 -6.34
CA ALA A 44 2.72 -16.80 -6.54
C ALA A 44 3.49 -17.18 -5.25
N SER A 45 2.84 -17.08 -4.08
CA SER A 45 3.44 -17.49 -2.80
C SER A 45 3.21 -18.99 -2.48
N ALA A 46 2.45 -19.70 -3.31
CA ALA A 46 2.05 -21.09 -3.07
C ALA A 46 2.87 -22.14 -3.86
N SER A 47 3.79 -21.74 -4.74
CA SER A 47 4.53 -22.67 -5.62
C SER A 47 6.04 -22.77 -5.38
N ALA A 48 6.55 -22.22 -4.28
CA ALA A 48 7.97 -22.34 -3.91
C ALA A 48 8.12 -23.18 -2.64
N GLY A 49 8.09 -24.51 -2.77
CA GLY A 49 8.35 -25.40 -1.65
C GLY A 49 8.12 -26.88 -1.94
N THR A 50 8.96 -27.48 -2.77
CA THR A 50 9.20 -28.93 -2.68
C THR A 50 10.67 -29.20 -2.97
N PRO A 51 11.47 -29.58 -1.95
CA PRO A 51 12.65 -30.39 -2.17
C PRO A 51 12.32 -31.83 -1.78
N GLY A 52 12.33 -32.70 -2.79
CA GLY A 52 12.31 -34.15 -2.61
C GLY A 52 13.58 -34.66 -1.94
N GLY A 53 13.43 -35.78 -1.23
CA GLY A 53 14.52 -36.48 -0.57
C GLY A 53 15.56 -37.08 -1.53
N GLY A 54 16.75 -37.30 -0.98
CA GLY A 54 17.85 -38.00 -1.65
C GLY A 54 18.95 -38.34 -0.64
N SER A 55 19.08 -39.62 -0.35
CA SER A 55 20.04 -40.29 0.54
C SER A 55 21.48 -40.19 0.04
N GLY A 56 22.48 -40.19 0.95
CA GLY A 56 23.81 -40.71 0.65
C GLY A 56 25.02 -40.05 1.34
N SER A 57 25.68 -40.85 2.17
CA SER A 57 27.14 -40.89 2.41
C SER A 57 27.80 -39.99 3.49
N THR A 58 28.38 -40.73 4.44
CA THR A 58 29.44 -40.50 5.44
C THR A 58 30.55 -39.49 5.13
N GLY A 59 30.96 -38.75 6.17
CA GLY A 59 32.29 -38.12 6.29
C GLY A 59 32.38 -37.01 7.35
N THR A 60 32.92 -37.31 8.53
CA THR A 60 33.46 -36.31 9.49
C THR A 60 34.80 -35.81 8.92
N PRO A 61 35.21 -34.52 9.02
CA PRO A 61 35.68 -33.97 10.31
C PRO A 61 35.59 -32.44 10.53
N ALA A 62 35.94 -32.08 11.77
CA ALA A 62 36.63 -30.86 12.24
C ALA A 62 35.80 -29.63 12.67
N ASN A 63 35.87 -29.41 13.98
CA ASN A 63 35.54 -28.18 14.72
C ASN A 63 36.22 -26.95 14.11
N LYS A 64 35.43 -25.92 13.79
CA LYS A 64 35.89 -24.54 13.65
C LYS A 64 34.97 -23.64 14.47
N PRO A 65 35.48 -22.81 15.40
CA PRO A 65 34.63 -21.91 16.17
C PRO A 65 34.13 -20.78 15.24
N GLY A 66 32.94 -20.99 14.69
CA GLY A 66 32.28 -20.07 13.78
C GLY A 66 31.44 -19.07 14.54
N ASN A 67 31.93 -17.83 14.55
CA ASN A 67 31.26 -16.58 14.88
C ASN A 67 29.73 -16.62 14.60
N GLN A 68 28.91 -16.82 15.63
CA GLN A 68 27.45 -16.82 15.52
C GLN A 68 26.93 -15.38 15.47
N ASN A 69 27.05 -14.75 14.31
CA ASN A 69 26.14 -13.68 13.92
C ASN A 69 24.90 -14.35 13.32
N THR A 70 24.12 -15.02 14.16
CA THR A 70 22.85 -15.63 13.76
C THR A 70 21.88 -14.48 13.45
N PRO A 71 21.35 -14.37 12.23
CA PRO A 71 20.25 -13.45 11.95
C PRO A 71 19.11 -13.76 12.91
N PRO A 72 18.33 -12.77 13.39
CA PRO A 72 17.17 -13.03 14.24
C PRO A 72 16.29 -14.06 13.52
N THR A 73 16.15 -15.22 14.13
CA THR A 73 15.36 -16.33 13.60
C THR A 73 13.91 -15.85 13.53
N LYS A 74 13.36 -15.76 12.31
CA LYS A 74 11.93 -15.48 12.12
C LYS A 74 11.15 -16.51 12.93
N LYS A 75 10.27 -16.07 13.83
CA LYS A 75 9.43 -16.97 14.62
C LYS A 75 8.68 -17.90 13.65
N PRO A 76 8.61 -19.21 13.94
CA PRO A 76 7.83 -20.12 13.11
C PRO A 76 6.34 -19.77 13.19
N LEU A 77 5.59 -20.07 12.13
CA LEU A 77 4.14 -20.00 12.15
C LEU A 77 3.60 -20.97 13.20
N PRO A 78 2.68 -20.56 14.10
CA PRO A 78 2.11 -21.46 15.09
C PRO A 78 1.30 -22.58 14.42
N THR A 79 1.01 -23.63 15.18
CA THR A 79 0.17 -24.75 14.72
C THR A 79 -1.14 -24.24 14.13
N LYS A 80 -1.51 -24.77 12.95
CA LYS A 80 -2.74 -24.40 12.25
C LYS A 80 -3.96 -24.73 13.14
N PRO A 81 -4.83 -23.75 13.46
CA PRO A 81 -6.04 -24.03 14.23
C PRO A 81 -7.00 -24.92 13.44
N THR A 82 -7.79 -25.72 14.16
CA THR A 82 -8.81 -26.60 13.58
C THR A 82 -10.19 -25.96 13.51
N ALA A 83 -10.39 -24.82 14.18
CA ALA A 83 -11.63 -24.06 14.19
C ALA A 83 -11.35 -22.55 14.30
N PRO A 84 -12.28 -21.69 13.81
CA PRO A 84 -12.23 -20.26 14.07
C PRO A 84 -12.41 -19.95 15.57
N PRO A 85 -12.01 -18.74 16.03
CA PRO A 85 -12.36 -18.24 17.36
C PRO A 85 -13.88 -18.27 17.57
N LYS A 86 -14.33 -18.46 18.82
CA LYS A 86 -15.76 -18.34 19.14
C LYS A 86 -16.19 -16.89 19.00
N ALA A 87 -17.46 -16.67 18.68
CA ALA A 87 -18.02 -15.34 18.46
C ALA A 87 -17.79 -14.39 19.66
N ASP A 88 -17.94 -14.91 20.89
CA ASP A 88 -17.73 -14.16 22.15
C ASP A 88 -16.25 -13.84 22.44
N ASP A 89 -15.31 -14.56 21.82
CA ASP A 89 -13.87 -14.30 21.96
C ASP A 89 -13.39 -13.20 20.97
N ILE A 90 -14.24 -12.80 20.01
CA ILE A 90 -13.87 -11.83 18.98
C ILE A 90 -13.99 -10.40 19.50
N HIS A 91 -12.90 -9.65 19.41
CA HIS A 91 -12.80 -8.32 20.00
C HIS A 91 -11.89 -7.37 19.21
N HIS A 92 -12.05 -6.06 19.45
CA HIS A 92 -11.14 -5.02 18.98
C HIS A 92 -10.08 -4.71 20.05
N SER A 93 -8.81 -4.75 19.68
CA SER A 93 -7.72 -4.14 20.46
C SER A 93 -7.59 -2.64 20.15
N ALA A 94 -6.96 -1.85 21.03
CA ALA A 94 -6.70 -0.42 20.73
C ALA A 94 -5.90 -0.24 19.42
N THR A 95 -4.89 -1.09 19.21
CA THR A 95 -4.08 -1.10 17.98
C THR A 95 -4.91 -1.44 16.74
N SER A 96 -5.85 -2.39 16.86
CA SER A 96 -6.74 -2.73 15.74
C SER A 96 -7.67 -1.58 15.36
N LYS A 97 -8.21 -0.86 16.35
CA LYS A 97 -9.08 0.30 16.11
C LYS A 97 -8.33 1.38 15.34
N GLU A 98 -7.15 1.75 15.83
CA GLU A 98 -6.28 2.73 15.17
C GLU A 98 -5.94 2.29 13.73
N HIS A 99 -5.56 1.01 13.56
CA HIS A 99 -5.24 0.46 12.26
C HIS A 99 -6.41 0.53 11.28
N ILE A 100 -7.61 0.13 11.70
CA ILE A 100 -8.81 0.15 10.84
C ILE A 100 -9.16 1.58 10.46
N ILE A 101 -9.19 2.49 11.44
CA ILE A 101 -9.71 3.84 11.24
C ILE A 101 -8.71 4.73 10.51
N HIS A 102 -7.48 4.86 11.03
CA HIS A 102 -6.49 5.83 10.51
C HIS A 102 -5.33 5.16 9.77
N GLY A 103 -5.11 3.86 10.03
CA GLY A 103 -3.95 3.14 9.55
C GLY A 103 -2.71 3.42 10.39
N ASP A 104 -1.68 2.64 10.16
CA ASP A 104 -0.45 2.55 10.96
C ASP A 104 0.72 3.33 10.33
N GLY A 105 0.41 4.43 9.62
CA GLY A 105 1.41 5.28 8.94
C GLY A 105 2.07 4.65 7.70
N GLY A 106 1.80 3.37 7.42
CA GLY A 106 2.25 2.64 6.23
C GLY A 106 1.18 2.53 5.15
N LYS A 107 1.29 1.53 4.26
CA LYS A 107 0.27 1.24 3.22
C LYS A 107 -0.88 0.36 3.73
N GLN A 108 -1.06 0.19 5.03
CA GLN A 108 -2.04 -0.73 5.61
C GLN A 108 -3.10 0.04 6.42
N GLY A 109 -4.28 -0.57 6.59
CA GLY A 109 -5.40 0.06 7.30
C GLY A 109 -5.90 1.37 6.68
N GLY A 110 -6.53 2.19 7.52
CA GLY A 110 -7.09 3.50 7.17
C GLY A 110 -8.27 3.39 6.21
N HIS A 111 -9.44 3.11 6.77
CA HIS A 111 -10.68 2.94 6.05
C HIS A 111 -11.76 3.93 6.49
N LEU A 112 -11.46 4.84 7.42
CA LEU A 112 -12.32 6.01 7.64
C LEU A 112 -12.28 6.91 6.40
N ALA A 113 -13.42 7.53 6.08
CA ALA A 113 -13.52 8.49 5.00
C ALA A 113 -12.53 9.65 5.19
N GLY A 114 -11.78 9.97 4.14
CA GLY A 114 -10.78 11.05 4.12
C GLY A 114 -9.36 10.61 4.50
N THR A 115 -9.10 9.32 4.74
CA THR A 115 -7.72 8.84 5.00
C THR A 115 -6.83 8.92 3.75
N GLY A 116 -7.41 8.83 2.55
CA GLY A 116 -6.78 9.12 1.28
C GLY A 116 -5.75 8.10 0.81
N PHE A 117 -5.71 6.90 1.38
CA PHE A 117 -4.73 5.91 0.94
C PHE A 117 -4.97 5.48 -0.50
N SER A 118 -3.94 5.62 -1.35
CA SER A 118 -4.02 5.26 -2.77
C SER A 118 -4.46 3.81 -3.01
N ASN A 119 -5.33 3.60 -4.01
CA ASN A 119 -5.90 2.31 -4.40
C ASN A 119 -6.61 1.56 -3.26
N LYS A 120 -7.14 2.29 -2.28
CA LYS A 120 -7.93 1.71 -1.20
C LYS A 120 -9.34 2.24 -1.18
N THR A 121 -10.20 1.42 -0.63
CA THR A 121 -11.56 1.79 -0.29
C THR A 121 -11.64 2.34 1.13
N GLU A 122 -12.57 3.26 1.32
CA GLU A 122 -12.96 3.82 2.62
C GLU A 122 -14.46 3.61 2.80
N PHE A 123 -14.87 3.46 4.05
CA PHE A 123 -16.28 3.42 4.44
C PHE A 123 -16.99 4.73 4.08
N PRO A 124 -18.33 4.72 3.99
CA PRO A 124 -19.09 5.92 3.69
C PRO A 124 -18.75 7.08 4.62
N LYS A 125 -18.73 8.30 4.06
CA LYS A 125 -18.52 9.54 4.83
C LYS A 125 -19.50 9.70 6.01
N SER A 126 -20.70 9.12 5.90
CA SER A 126 -21.71 9.15 6.95
C SER A 126 -21.43 8.16 8.10
N TRP A 127 -20.44 7.29 7.98
CA TRP A 127 -20.04 6.36 9.04
C TRP A 127 -18.89 6.96 9.84
N ASP A 128 -19.14 7.15 11.12
CA ASP A 128 -18.10 7.49 12.09
C ASP A 128 -17.32 6.24 12.54
N GLU A 129 -16.30 6.46 13.37
CA GLU A 129 -15.44 5.40 13.88
C GLU A 129 -16.23 4.33 14.64
N ALA A 130 -17.19 4.75 15.48
CA ALA A 130 -18.01 3.86 16.27
C ALA A 130 -18.83 2.92 15.37
N LYS A 131 -19.45 3.47 14.32
CA LYS A 131 -20.22 2.71 13.34
C LYS A 131 -19.34 1.71 12.58
N ILE A 132 -18.14 2.10 12.17
CA ILE A 132 -17.21 1.22 11.47
C ILE A 132 -16.80 0.04 12.35
N LEU A 133 -16.43 0.31 13.61
CA LEU A 133 -16.01 -0.72 14.55
C LEU A 133 -17.17 -1.66 14.93
N ASP A 134 -18.37 -1.12 15.10
CA ASP A 134 -19.60 -1.90 15.33
C ASP A 134 -19.90 -2.80 14.11
N ALA A 135 -19.89 -2.24 12.89
CA ALA A 135 -20.11 -3.02 11.67
C ALA A 135 -19.08 -4.14 11.51
N ALA A 136 -17.80 -3.84 11.79
CA ALA A 136 -16.73 -4.83 11.74
C ALA A 136 -16.97 -6.01 12.69
N HIS A 137 -17.41 -5.73 13.93
CA HIS A 137 -17.74 -6.76 14.93
C HIS A 137 -19.03 -7.50 14.58
N LYS A 138 -20.10 -6.79 14.19
CA LYS A 138 -21.38 -7.37 13.79
C LYS A 138 -21.24 -8.43 12.70
N VAL A 139 -20.38 -8.20 11.71
CA VAL A 139 -20.10 -9.16 10.64
C VAL A 139 -19.51 -10.46 11.17
N THR A 140 -18.68 -10.42 12.22
CA THR A 140 -18.09 -11.63 12.81
C THR A 140 -19.09 -12.42 13.65
N GLN A 141 -20.22 -11.82 14.02
CA GLN A 141 -21.31 -12.48 14.75
C GLN A 141 -22.27 -13.25 13.82
N SER A 142 -22.14 -13.09 12.50
CA SER A 142 -23.10 -13.60 11.52
C SER A 142 -22.96 -15.09 11.18
N GLY A 143 -21.91 -15.78 11.66
CA GLY A 143 -21.73 -17.21 11.47
C GLY A 143 -20.30 -17.62 11.14
N GLN A 144 -20.14 -18.56 10.21
CA GLN A 144 -18.84 -19.09 9.80
C GLN A 144 -18.06 -18.09 8.93
N PRO A 145 -16.71 -18.07 9.01
CA PRO A 145 -15.91 -17.26 8.12
C PRO A 145 -16.06 -17.71 6.66
N VAL A 146 -16.02 -16.74 5.73
CA VAL A 146 -16.04 -17.00 4.28
C VAL A 146 -14.70 -17.54 3.77
N ALA A 147 -13.61 -17.35 4.53
CA ALA A 147 -12.31 -17.94 4.22
C ALA A 147 -11.45 -18.11 5.48
N GLY A 148 -10.53 -19.08 5.45
CA GLY A 148 -9.52 -19.33 6.48
C GLY A 148 -9.49 -20.80 6.94
N PRO A 149 -8.53 -21.16 7.82
CA PRO A 149 -7.46 -20.30 8.32
C PRO A 149 -6.39 -20.03 7.23
N MET A 150 -5.96 -18.77 7.13
CA MET A 150 -4.92 -18.29 6.20
C MET A 150 -3.75 -17.66 6.96
N PRO A 151 -2.49 -17.84 6.51
CA PRO A 151 -1.34 -17.25 7.18
C PRO A 151 -1.33 -15.73 7.02
N THR A 152 -0.95 -15.03 8.09
CA THR A 152 -0.85 -13.56 8.16
C THR A 152 0.21 -13.15 9.19
N LYS A 153 0.21 -11.88 9.58
CA LYS A 153 0.99 -11.34 10.70
C LYS A 153 0.09 -10.61 11.69
N ASP A 154 0.43 -10.73 12.97
CA ASP A 154 -0.18 -9.92 14.03
C ASP A 154 0.34 -8.46 14.00
N ALA A 155 -0.05 -7.66 14.99
CA ALA A 155 0.39 -6.27 15.13
C ALA A 155 1.91 -6.13 15.36
N ASN A 156 2.58 -7.15 15.90
CA ASN A 156 4.02 -7.18 16.13
C ASN A 156 4.81 -7.67 14.92
N GLY A 157 4.11 -8.09 13.86
CA GLY A 157 4.72 -8.68 12.67
C GLY A 157 5.05 -10.17 12.83
N ASP A 158 4.62 -10.80 13.94
CA ASP A 158 4.80 -12.23 14.18
C ASP A 158 3.81 -13.03 13.33
N PRO A 159 4.23 -14.18 12.76
CA PRO A 159 3.33 -15.01 11.96
C PRO A 159 2.12 -15.50 12.76
N ALA A 160 0.93 -15.36 12.18
CA ALA A 160 -0.34 -15.76 12.79
C ALA A 160 -1.28 -16.39 11.76
N TRP A 161 -2.37 -16.99 12.24
CA TRP A 161 -3.48 -17.45 11.40
C TRP A 161 -4.64 -16.47 11.49
N ALA A 162 -5.40 -16.32 10.40
CA ALA A 162 -6.58 -15.48 10.36
C ALA A 162 -7.72 -16.09 9.56
N TYR A 163 -8.89 -15.50 9.73
CA TYR A 163 -10.15 -15.84 9.09
C TYR A 163 -10.80 -14.57 8.54
N ASN A 164 -11.42 -14.65 7.37
CA ASN A 164 -12.19 -13.54 6.81
C ASN A 164 -13.67 -13.81 7.02
N TYR A 165 -14.37 -12.79 7.49
CA TYR A 165 -15.82 -12.73 7.59
C TYR A 165 -16.32 -11.65 6.64
N GLU A 166 -17.50 -11.87 6.07
CA GLU A 166 -18.16 -10.90 5.21
C GLU A 166 -19.63 -10.79 5.60
N GLY A 167 -20.16 -9.58 5.51
CA GLY A 167 -21.58 -9.32 5.72
C GLY A 167 -21.94 -7.91 5.27
N THR A 168 -23.23 -7.69 4.99
CA THR A 168 -23.73 -6.39 4.56
C THR A 168 -24.30 -5.62 5.76
N VAL A 169 -23.85 -4.38 5.94
CA VAL A 169 -24.36 -3.43 6.94
C VAL A 169 -24.76 -2.16 6.21
N ASP A 170 -26.03 -1.77 6.32
CA ASP A 170 -26.63 -0.59 5.66
C ASP A 170 -26.30 -0.46 4.16
N GLY A 171 -26.35 -1.60 3.44
CA GLY A 171 -26.07 -1.66 1.99
C GLY A 171 -24.60 -1.73 1.61
N VAL A 172 -23.68 -1.70 2.59
CA VAL A 172 -22.23 -1.82 2.38
C VAL A 172 -21.77 -3.22 2.75
N LEU A 173 -21.14 -3.93 1.81
CA LEU A 173 -20.39 -5.14 2.10
C LEU A 173 -19.18 -4.77 2.96
N VAL A 174 -19.02 -5.45 4.08
CA VAL A 174 -17.94 -5.25 5.03
C VAL A 174 -17.17 -6.56 5.14
N ARG A 175 -15.85 -6.52 4.91
CA ARG A 175 -14.96 -7.65 5.13
C ARG A 175 -14.13 -7.41 6.37
N THR A 176 -14.20 -8.33 7.33
CA THR A 176 -13.44 -8.28 8.58
C THR A 176 -12.49 -9.47 8.66
N THR A 177 -11.20 -9.21 8.89
CA THR A 177 -10.20 -10.25 9.11
C THR A 177 -9.95 -10.39 10.61
N VAL A 178 -10.12 -11.60 11.15
CA VAL A 178 -9.96 -11.92 12.57
C VAL A 178 -8.80 -12.90 12.74
N LEU A 179 -7.87 -12.59 13.62
CA LEU A 179 -6.77 -13.47 13.99
C LEU A 179 -7.29 -14.68 14.78
N SER A 180 -6.53 -15.77 14.79
CA SER A 180 -6.89 -17.00 15.51
C SER A 180 -6.97 -16.84 17.04
N ASN A 181 -6.47 -15.73 17.59
CA ASN A 181 -6.61 -15.36 19.01
C ASN A 181 -7.90 -14.54 19.30
N GLY A 182 -8.77 -14.30 18.30
CA GLY A 182 -10.00 -13.52 18.43
C GLY A 182 -9.83 -12.02 18.13
N GLU A 183 -8.61 -11.50 17.97
CA GLU A 183 -8.43 -10.09 17.66
C GLU A 183 -8.87 -9.77 16.22
N ILE A 184 -9.74 -8.78 16.05
CA ILE A 184 -10.03 -8.20 14.74
C ILE A 184 -8.76 -7.49 14.26
N ARG A 185 -8.16 -7.96 13.16
CA ARG A 185 -6.91 -7.40 12.61
C ARG A 185 -7.16 -6.18 11.72
N THR A 186 -8.20 -6.24 10.91
CA THR A 186 -8.59 -5.18 9.98
C THR A 186 -10.05 -5.37 9.53
N SER A 187 -10.68 -4.30 9.06
CA SER A 187 -11.99 -4.32 8.43
C SER A 187 -12.06 -3.22 7.38
N PHE A 188 -12.66 -3.52 6.23
CA PHE A 188 -12.76 -2.60 5.11
C PHE A 188 -13.96 -2.95 4.21
N PRO A 189 -14.48 -1.98 3.43
CA PRO A 189 -15.50 -2.27 2.43
C PRO A 189 -14.83 -2.72 1.12
N PRO A 190 -14.89 -4.01 0.72
CA PRO A 190 -14.12 -4.51 -0.41
C PRO A 190 -14.71 -4.08 -1.77
N ASP A 191 -15.96 -3.62 -1.82
CA ASP A 191 -16.68 -3.31 -3.05
C ASP A 191 -16.97 -1.80 -3.15
N ALA A 192 -16.23 -1.13 -4.04
CA ALA A 192 -16.37 0.30 -4.31
C ALA A 192 -17.70 0.69 -5.00
N THR A 193 -18.47 -0.29 -5.48
CA THR A 193 -19.78 -0.02 -6.09
C THR A 193 -20.90 0.11 -5.05
N ASN A 194 -20.61 -0.21 -3.79
CA ASN A 194 -21.60 -0.10 -2.73
C ASN A 194 -21.90 1.37 -2.37
N PRO A 195 -23.12 1.69 -1.91
CA PRO A 195 -23.53 3.06 -1.64
C PRO A 195 -22.59 3.78 -0.67
N GLY A 196 -22.05 4.92 -1.12
CA GLY A 196 -21.20 5.78 -0.30
C GLY A 196 -19.77 5.28 -0.09
N VAL A 197 -19.41 4.06 -0.49
CA VAL A 197 -18.02 3.58 -0.41
C VAL A 197 -17.14 4.43 -1.33
N ILE A 198 -16.01 4.90 -0.80
CA ILE A 198 -15.10 5.78 -1.51
C ILE A 198 -13.92 4.95 -1.99
N LEU A 199 -13.60 5.00 -3.29
CA LEU A 199 -12.35 4.45 -3.83
C LEU A 199 -11.37 5.57 -4.13
N ASN A 200 -10.20 5.50 -3.52
CA ASN A 200 -9.12 6.45 -3.82
C ASN A 200 -8.36 6.04 -5.09
N PRO A 201 -8.01 7.01 -5.95
CA PRO A 201 -7.28 6.75 -7.18
C PRO A 201 -5.86 6.22 -6.94
N PRO A 202 -5.20 5.69 -7.98
CA PRO A 202 -3.77 5.43 -7.95
C PRO A 202 -2.98 6.73 -7.78
N ALA A 203 -1.92 6.67 -6.97
CA ALA A 203 -0.99 7.78 -6.80
C ALA A 203 -0.33 8.14 -8.15
N PRO A 204 0.03 9.41 -8.38
CA PRO A 204 0.66 9.85 -9.63
C PRO A 204 1.93 9.05 -9.94
N THR A 205 2.05 8.62 -11.20
CA THR A 205 3.22 7.92 -11.74
C THR A 205 3.76 8.63 -12.98
N PRO A 206 5.00 9.16 -12.98
CA PRO A 206 5.94 9.14 -11.87
C PRO A 206 5.50 10.03 -10.69
N ALA A 207 5.99 9.72 -9.49
CA ALA A 207 5.76 10.59 -8.34
C ALA A 207 6.43 11.96 -8.56
N PRO A 208 5.85 13.07 -8.06
CA PRO A 208 6.45 14.40 -8.18
C PRO A 208 7.88 14.47 -7.66
N GLN A 209 8.67 15.40 -8.20
CA GLN A 209 10.05 15.55 -7.75
C GLN A 209 10.09 15.94 -6.27
N GLY A 210 10.88 15.20 -5.51
CA GLY A 210 11.22 15.55 -4.14
C GLY A 210 10.43 14.85 -3.04
N ILE A 211 9.58 13.87 -3.38
CA ILE A 211 8.83 13.04 -2.42
C ILE A 211 9.74 12.51 -1.29
N PRO A 212 9.37 12.71 -0.01
CA PRO A 212 10.02 12.08 1.13
C PRO A 212 10.07 10.56 1.00
N GLN A 213 11.19 9.95 1.38
CA GLN A 213 11.36 8.51 1.30
C GLN A 213 10.46 7.81 2.33
N GLY A 214 9.67 6.82 1.89
CA GLY A 214 8.97 5.88 2.79
C GLY A 214 7.49 6.15 3.06
N ASN A 215 6.96 7.35 2.75
CA ASN A 215 5.56 7.68 3.02
C ASN A 215 4.71 7.68 1.74
N PRO A 216 3.67 6.84 1.64
CA PRO A 216 2.72 6.93 0.55
C PRO A 216 1.93 8.25 0.64
N PRO A 217 1.56 8.86 -0.49
CA PRO A 217 0.73 10.04 -0.46
C PRO A 217 -0.69 9.75 -0.01
N ARG A 218 -1.34 10.80 0.47
CA ARG A 218 -2.77 10.83 0.78
C ARG A 218 -3.51 11.62 -0.29
N TYR A 219 -4.57 11.05 -0.83
CA TYR A 219 -5.50 11.71 -1.72
C TYR A 219 -6.60 12.41 -0.91
N SER A 220 -6.77 13.69 -1.14
CA SER A 220 -7.83 14.50 -0.55
C SER A 220 -9.12 14.26 -1.34
N ASN A 221 -9.80 13.13 -1.09
CA ASN A 221 -10.90 12.69 -1.94
C ASN A 221 -12.13 13.63 -1.87
N PRO A 222 -12.63 14.20 -2.98
CA PRO A 222 -13.81 15.07 -2.97
C PRO A 222 -15.07 14.41 -2.39
N ALA A 223 -15.25 13.10 -2.55
CA ALA A 223 -16.36 12.37 -1.94
C ALA A 223 -16.31 12.36 -0.40
N ALA A 224 -15.10 12.45 0.18
CA ALA A 224 -14.89 12.66 1.60
C ALA A 224 -14.97 14.16 1.99
N GLY A 225 -15.02 15.09 1.03
CA GLY A 225 -14.96 16.54 1.24
C GLY A 225 -13.57 17.14 1.05
N GLY A 226 -12.65 16.41 0.42
CA GLY A 226 -11.34 16.91 0.01
C GLY A 226 -11.38 17.75 -1.27
N ASP A 227 -10.21 18.21 -1.68
CA ASP A 227 -9.97 19.13 -2.81
C ASP A 227 -9.39 18.44 -4.06
N GLY A 228 -9.25 17.12 -4.04
CA GLY A 228 -8.68 16.35 -5.15
C GLY A 228 -7.16 16.39 -5.22
N SER A 229 -6.48 16.94 -4.21
CA SER A 229 -5.02 17.00 -4.17
C SER A 229 -4.36 15.72 -3.65
N TRP A 230 -3.11 15.50 -4.03
CA TRP A 230 -2.21 14.52 -3.44
C TRP A 230 -1.24 15.19 -2.49
N THR A 231 -1.16 14.71 -1.25
CA THR A 231 -0.24 15.23 -0.24
C THR A 231 0.77 14.17 0.17
N TRP A 232 2.05 14.51 0.11
CA TRP A 232 3.15 13.77 0.72
C TRP A 232 3.73 14.60 1.85
N GLU A 233 3.91 13.99 3.02
CA GLU A 233 4.59 14.63 4.14
C GLU A 233 5.59 13.66 4.74
N GLY A 234 6.79 14.16 5.08
CA GLY A 234 7.81 13.34 5.70
C GLY A 234 9.18 13.99 5.78
N PRO A 235 10.13 13.30 6.43
CA PRO A 235 11.49 13.79 6.58
C PRO A 235 12.23 13.84 5.24
N LYS A 236 12.99 14.91 5.04
CA LYS A 236 13.98 15.06 3.98
C LYS A 236 15.21 15.75 4.56
N GLY A 237 16.22 14.96 4.89
CA GLY A 237 17.38 15.44 5.64
C GLY A 237 16.98 15.78 7.08
N ASP A 238 17.34 16.99 7.51
CA ASP A 238 17.05 17.57 8.82
C ASP A 238 15.73 18.36 8.86
N ARG A 239 14.90 18.28 7.81
CA ARG A 239 13.64 19.01 7.67
C ARG A 239 12.46 18.07 7.45
N VAL A 240 11.28 18.47 7.87
CA VAL A 240 10.01 17.89 7.42
C VAL A 240 9.52 18.73 6.24
N ILE A 241 9.23 18.07 5.12
CA ILE A 241 8.65 18.75 3.96
C ILE A 241 7.26 18.21 3.67
N ARG A 242 6.41 19.09 3.15
CA ARG A 242 5.14 18.74 2.52
C ARG A 242 5.23 19.02 1.03
N ILE A 243 4.76 18.08 0.24
CA ILE A 243 4.56 18.25 -1.20
C ILE A 243 3.08 18.05 -1.46
N VAL A 244 2.46 19.00 -2.13
CA VAL A 244 1.07 18.94 -2.56
C VAL A 244 1.05 19.01 -4.09
N GLN A 245 0.41 18.05 -4.73
CA GLN A 245 0.05 18.13 -6.14
C GLN A 245 -1.46 18.35 -6.23
N ASP A 246 -1.91 19.46 -6.79
CA ASP A 246 -3.34 19.74 -6.96
C ASP A 246 -3.97 18.89 -8.08
N ASP A 247 -5.28 19.06 -8.29
CA ASP A 247 -6.06 18.35 -9.29
C ASP A 247 -5.70 18.76 -10.74
N GLN A 248 -5.03 19.91 -10.94
CA GLN A 248 -4.47 20.31 -12.23
C GLN A 248 -3.02 19.82 -12.44
N GLY A 249 -2.40 19.22 -11.41
CA GLY A 249 -1.04 18.70 -11.45
C GLY A 249 0.05 19.71 -11.08
N ASN A 250 -0.30 20.91 -10.60
CA ASN A 250 0.68 21.85 -10.09
C ASN A 250 1.23 21.35 -8.74
N VAL A 251 2.54 21.50 -8.55
CA VAL A 251 3.24 20.98 -7.38
C VAL A 251 3.72 22.13 -6.50
N THR A 252 3.28 22.13 -5.25
CA THR A 252 3.75 23.04 -4.20
C THR A 252 4.60 22.27 -3.19
N LYS A 253 5.73 22.87 -2.79
CA LYS A 253 6.60 22.33 -1.74
C LYS A 253 6.67 23.30 -0.57
N THR A 254 6.32 22.82 0.61
CA THR A 254 6.37 23.59 1.85
C THR A 254 7.35 22.95 2.81
N ASP A 255 8.17 23.77 3.46
CA ASP A 255 9.02 23.35 4.55
C ASP A 255 8.27 23.52 5.87
N LEU A 256 8.04 22.42 6.59
CA LEU A 256 7.27 22.39 7.83
C LEU A 256 8.16 22.58 9.08
N GLY A 257 9.48 22.69 8.91
CA GLY A 257 10.41 22.90 10.01
C GLY A 257 11.38 21.74 10.23
N PRO A 258 12.16 21.78 11.33
CA PRO A 258 13.20 20.80 11.59
C PRO A 258 12.60 19.42 11.91
N TYR A 259 13.18 18.38 11.32
CA TYR A 259 12.88 16.99 11.64
C TYR A 259 13.59 16.58 12.94
N LYS A 260 12.81 16.31 13.98
CA LYS A 260 13.31 15.72 15.22
C LYS A 260 13.16 14.21 15.13
N LYS A 261 14.29 13.51 14.95
CA LYS A 261 14.32 12.05 15.02
C LYS A 261 13.95 11.65 16.46
N LYS A 262 12.83 10.95 16.62
CA LYS A 262 12.44 10.34 17.90
C LYS A 262 13.27 9.08 18.14
#